data_AF-A0A6G7B993-F1
#
_entry.id   AF-A0A6G7B993-F1
#
_cell.length_a   1.000
_cell.length_b   1.000
_cell.length_c   1.000
_cell.angle_alpha   90.00
_cell.angle_beta   90.00
_cell.angle_gamma   90.00
#
_symmetry.space_group_name_H-M   'P 1'
#
loop_
_entity.id
_entity.type
_entity.pdbx_description
1 polymer ?
#
loop_
_entity_poly.entity_id
_entity_poly.type
_entity_poly.pdbx_seq_one_letter_code
_entity_poly.pdbx_strand_id
1 'polypeptide(L)'
;MRNKTIFCKTIFQSCLVMLLLLGSLFSLAGCTDDEEKAKLASYHWETVAVSREEFRVPENYMNKDELYLFVSRDILDSHYDLSKVTLGNKHIKLVNSSFNLPGPGLKALFLVGKFDLKDKPGSAVLKVPGFRKKGNVAIGYKK
;
A
#
# COMPACT_ATOMS: atom_id res chain seq x y z
N MET A 1 2.78 43.70 40.03
CA MET A 1 2.28 43.32 38.69
C MET A 1 3.36 42.83 37.73
N ARG A 2 4.60 43.35 37.77
CA ARG A 2 5.72 43.00 36.87
C ARG A 2 6.16 41.52 36.87
N ASN A 3 5.92 40.77 37.95
CA ASN A 3 6.33 39.37 38.08
C ASN A 3 5.37 38.38 37.37
N LYS A 4 4.07 38.72 37.25
CA LYS A 4 3.06 37.86 36.59
C LYS A 4 3.21 37.85 35.06
N THR A 5 3.63 38.97 34.48
CA THR A 5 3.85 39.12 33.03
C THR A 5 5.07 38.36 32.53
N ILE A 6 6.11 38.22 33.35
CA ILE A 6 7.32 37.47 33.01
C ILE A 6 7.02 35.97 32.99
N PHE A 7 6.32 35.46 34.01
CA PHE A 7 5.96 34.05 34.13
C PHE A 7 5.12 33.55 32.95
N CYS A 8 4.12 34.34 32.53
CA CYS A 8 3.26 33.99 31.41
C CYS A 8 4.02 33.97 30.07
N LYS A 9 5.03 34.85 29.91
CA LYS A 9 5.87 34.92 28.71
C LYS A 9 6.82 33.71 28.61
N THR A 10 7.41 33.31 29.73
CA THR A 10 8.28 32.13 29.80
C THR A 10 7.52 30.83 29.51
N ILE A 11 6.30 30.67 30.04
CA ILE A 11 5.44 29.50 29.76
C ILE A 11 5.03 29.44 28.28
N PHE A 12 4.61 30.57 27.71
CA PHE A 12 4.20 30.60 26.31
C PHE A 12 5.36 30.26 25.37
N GLN A 13 6.56 30.77 25.69
CA GLN A 13 7.77 30.50 24.92
C GLN A 13 8.24 29.05 25.07
N SER A 14 8.14 28.44 26.27
CA SER A 14 8.44 27.02 26.44
C SER A 14 7.45 26.11 25.71
N CYS A 15 6.15 26.45 25.71
CA CYS A 15 5.14 25.71 24.98
C CYS A 15 5.36 25.82 23.45
N LEU A 16 5.72 27.00 22.96
CA LEU A 16 6.01 27.22 21.54
C LEU A 16 7.24 26.40 21.09
N VAL A 17 8.31 26.37 21.91
CA VAL A 17 9.51 25.57 21.63
C VAL A 17 9.20 24.08 21.65
N MET A 18 8.40 23.60 22.61
CA MET A 18 7.96 22.20 22.63
C MET A 18 7.13 21.84 21.39
N LEU A 19 6.20 22.70 20.95
CA LEU A 19 5.42 22.49 19.74
C LEU A 19 6.30 22.46 18.48
N LEU A 20 7.31 23.32 18.39
CA LEU A 20 8.28 23.32 17.29
C LEU A 20 9.14 22.05 17.28
N LEU A 21 9.55 21.56 18.45
CA LEU A 21 10.30 20.30 18.60
C LEU A 21 9.43 19.07 18.28
N LEU A 22 8.15 19.07 18.68
CA LEU A 22 7.21 18.02 18.28
C LEU A 22 6.99 18.05 16.76
N GLY A 23 6.80 19.24 16.16
CA GLY A 23 6.66 19.40 14.72
C GLY A 23 7.86 18.89 13.92
N SER A 24 9.09 19.14 14.38
CA SER A 24 10.30 18.65 13.69
C SER A 24 10.48 17.14 13.81
N LEU A 25 10.06 16.52 14.91
CA LEU A 25 10.06 15.07 15.07
C LEU A 25 9.05 14.37 14.15
N PHE A 26 7.87 14.97 13.90
CA PHE A 26 6.89 14.42 12.97
C PHE A 26 7.32 14.55 11.50
N SER A 27 8.10 15.59 11.13
CA SER A 27 8.59 15.74 9.77
C SER A 27 9.57 14.65 9.35
N LEU A 28 10.44 14.16 10.25
CA LEU A 28 11.42 13.11 9.91
C LEU A 28 10.77 11.73 9.67
N ALA A 29 9.70 11.40 10.41
CA ALA A 29 9.01 10.12 10.27
C ALA A 29 8.18 10.02 8.97
N GLY A 30 7.74 11.16 8.42
CA GLY A 30 7.01 11.19 7.13
C GLY A 30 7.92 11.11 5.89
N CYS A 31 9.19 11.52 6.00
CA CYS A 31 10.08 11.59 4.84
C CYS A 31 10.36 10.23 4.18
N THR A 32 10.44 9.14 4.94
CA THR A 32 10.76 7.80 4.39
C THR A 32 9.60 7.20 3.61
N ASP A 33 8.37 7.38 4.10
CA ASP A 33 7.16 6.89 3.43
C ASP A 33 6.91 7.64 2.11
N ASP A 34 7.22 8.94 2.08
CA ASP A 34 7.08 9.78 0.89
C ASP A 34 8.08 9.39 -0.21
N GLU A 35 9.31 9.00 0.14
CA GLU A 35 10.31 8.55 -0.83
C GLU A 35 9.93 7.20 -1.47
N GLU A 36 9.50 6.22 -0.68
CA GLU A 36 9.06 4.92 -1.21
C GLU A 36 7.82 5.11 -2.10
N LYS A 37 6.87 5.94 -1.66
CA LYS A 37 5.67 6.25 -2.43
C LYS A 37 6.00 6.97 -3.74
N ALA A 38 6.91 7.95 -3.71
CA ALA A 38 7.37 8.66 -4.91
C ALA A 38 8.05 7.69 -5.89
N LYS A 39 8.87 6.77 -5.37
CA LYS A 39 9.49 5.72 -6.18
C LYS A 39 8.45 4.80 -6.80
N LEU A 40 7.48 4.32 -6.03
CA LEU A 40 6.37 3.50 -6.55
C LEU A 40 5.55 4.23 -7.62
N ALA A 41 5.31 5.53 -7.43
CA ALA A 41 4.60 6.38 -8.38
C ALA A 41 5.40 6.67 -9.66
N SER A 42 6.73 6.61 -9.62
CA SER A 42 7.59 6.83 -10.79
C SER A 42 7.55 5.69 -11.81
N TYR A 43 7.11 4.49 -11.41
CA TYR A 43 7.02 3.35 -12.31
C TYR A 43 5.79 3.42 -13.22
N HIS A 44 5.94 2.92 -14.45
CA HIS A 44 4.79 2.60 -15.29
C HIS A 44 4.24 1.24 -14.88
N TRP A 45 2.97 1.21 -14.46
CA TRP A 45 2.32 -0.01 -13.99
C TRP A 45 1.45 -0.62 -15.08
N GLU A 46 1.66 -1.90 -15.36
CA GLU A 46 0.72 -2.68 -16.15
C GLU A 46 -0.11 -3.55 -15.21
N THR A 47 -1.43 -3.45 -15.29
CA THR A 47 -2.35 -4.13 -14.37
C THR A 47 -3.42 -4.91 -15.10
N VAL A 48 -3.84 -6.04 -14.52
CA VAL A 48 -4.99 -6.82 -14.97
C VAL A 48 -5.95 -7.06 -13.80
N ALA A 49 -7.24 -6.82 -14.05
CA ALA A 49 -8.28 -7.03 -13.05
C ALA A 49 -8.53 -8.52 -12.80
N VAL A 50 -8.54 -8.90 -11.52
CA VAL A 50 -8.92 -10.24 -11.08
C VAL A 50 -10.44 -10.35 -11.17
N SER A 51 -10.91 -11.32 -11.95
CA SER A 51 -12.34 -11.43 -12.29
C SER A 51 -13.11 -12.43 -11.44
N ARG A 52 -12.41 -13.32 -10.72
CA ARG A 52 -12.97 -14.43 -9.96
C ARG A 52 -11.99 -14.89 -8.89
N GLU A 53 -12.46 -15.76 -8.01
CA GLU A 53 -11.72 -16.29 -6.86
C GLU A 53 -10.43 -17.00 -7.27
N GLU A 54 -10.48 -17.89 -8.26
CA GLU A 54 -9.32 -18.54 -8.86
C GLU A 54 -9.04 -17.95 -10.24
N PHE A 55 -8.01 -17.12 -10.34
CA PHE A 55 -7.65 -16.40 -11.54
C PHE A 55 -6.33 -16.89 -12.10
N ARG A 56 -6.34 -17.37 -13.35
CA ARG A 56 -5.11 -17.74 -14.05
C ARG A 56 -4.40 -16.47 -14.49
N VAL A 57 -3.23 -16.24 -13.92
CA VAL A 57 -2.38 -15.09 -14.21
C VAL A 57 -1.84 -15.22 -15.64
N PRO A 58 -1.91 -14.17 -16.46
CA PRO A 58 -1.33 -14.18 -17.81
C PRO A 58 0.17 -14.47 -17.81
N GLU A 59 0.67 -15.17 -18.83
CA GLU A 59 2.07 -15.62 -18.88
C GLU A 59 3.07 -14.45 -18.87
N ASN A 60 2.72 -13.33 -19.50
CA ASN A 60 3.55 -12.11 -19.52
C ASN A 60 3.66 -11.41 -18.15
N TYR A 61 2.88 -11.83 -17.16
CA TYR A 61 3.01 -11.39 -15.76
C TYR A 61 3.87 -12.38 -14.97
N MET A 62 3.85 -13.66 -15.35
CA MET A 62 4.60 -14.74 -14.68
C MET A 62 6.09 -14.76 -15.02
N ASN A 63 6.50 -14.04 -16.06
CA ASN A 63 7.90 -13.89 -16.46
C ASN A 63 8.62 -12.72 -15.76
N LYS A 64 7.95 -12.04 -14.82
CA LYS A 64 8.50 -10.93 -14.04
C LYS A 64 9.11 -11.43 -12.75
N ASP A 65 9.97 -10.62 -12.12
CA ASP A 65 10.56 -10.96 -10.82
C ASP A 65 9.56 -10.86 -9.67
N GLU A 66 8.64 -9.88 -9.76
CA GLU A 66 7.66 -9.59 -8.73
C GLU A 66 6.29 -9.35 -9.34
N LEU A 67 5.26 -9.89 -8.68
CA LEU A 67 3.87 -9.64 -8.99
C LEU A 67 3.21 -8.91 -7.83
N TYR A 68 2.60 -7.77 -8.09
CA TYR A 68 2.02 -6.91 -7.07
C TYR A 68 0.49 -7.09 -7.01
N LEU A 69 -0.07 -7.06 -5.81
CA LEU A 69 -1.52 -7.13 -5.57
C LEU A 69 -2.05 -5.76 -5.19
N PHE A 70 -3.09 -5.33 -5.90
CA PHE A 70 -3.82 -4.10 -5.63
C PHE A 70 -5.28 -4.42 -5.29
N VAL A 71 -5.84 -3.72 -4.32
CA VAL A 71 -7.24 -3.91 -3.90
C VAL A 71 -7.96 -2.58 -3.74
N SER A 72 -9.27 -2.56 -3.95
CA SER A 72 -10.07 -1.36 -3.74
C SER A 72 -10.22 -1.05 -2.25
N ARG A 73 -10.58 0.21 -1.96
CA ARG A 73 -10.92 0.64 -0.59
C ARG A 73 -12.02 -0.24 0.04
N ASP A 74 -13.01 -0.67 -0.74
CA ASP A 74 -14.06 -1.59 -0.28
C ASP A 74 -13.51 -2.86 0.38
N ILE A 75 -12.39 -3.40 -0.12
CA ILE A 75 -11.77 -4.62 0.45
C ILE A 75 -11.02 -4.29 1.75
N LEU A 76 -10.30 -3.17 1.78
CA LEU A 76 -9.59 -2.70 2.98
C LEU A 76 -10.59 -2.45 4.14
N ASP A 77 -11.68 -1.74 3.85
CA ASP A 77 -12.69 -1.37 4.84
C ASP A 77 -13.51 -2.59 5.30
N SER A 78 -13.56 -3.66 4.51
CA SER A 78 -14.24 -4.91 4.89
C SER A 78 -13.47 -5.77 5.89
N HIS A 79 -12.26 -5.36 6.31
CA HIS A 79 -11.36 -6.15 7.16
C HIS A 79 -11.05 -7.55 6.61
N TYR A 80 -11.03 -7.68 5.27
CA TYR A 80 -10.67 -8.93 4.62
C TYR A 80 -9.24 -9.34 4.96
N ASP A 81 -9.06 -10.61 5.34
CA ASP A 81 -7.73 -11.16 5.64
C ASP A 81 -6.95 -11.45 4.35
N LEU A 82 -6.15 -10.48 3.94
CA LEU A 82 -5.31 -10.56 2.75
C LEU A 82 -4.24 -11.65 2.82
N SER A 83 -3.88 -12.16 4.01
CA SER A 83 -2.88 -13.24 4.14
C SER A 83 -3.33 -14.57 3.52
N LYS A 84 -4.64 -14.71 3.29
CA LYS A 84 -5.26 -15.86 2.61
C LYS A 84 -5.06 -15.85 1.10
N VAL A 85 -4.57 -14.75 0.53
CA VAL A 85 -4.33 -14.67 -0.91
C VAL A 85 -3.07 -15.44 -1.27
N THR A 86 -3.18 -16.34 -2.24
CA THR A 86 -2.05 -17.18 -2.68
C THR A 86 -1.85 -17.12 -4.19
N LEU A 87 -0.62 -17.41 -4.62
CA LEU A 87 -0.27 -17.67 -6.01
C LEU A 87 0.36 -19.06 -6.09
N GLY A 88 -0.40 -20.01 -6.62
CA GLY A 88 -0.06 -21.44 -6.50
C GLY A 88 0.01 -21.87 -5.04
N ASN A 89 1.20 -22.28 -4.61
CA ASN A 89 1.50 -22.67 -3.23
C ASN A 89 2.14 -21.54 -2.40
N LYS A 90 2.37 -20.36 -2.99
CA LYS A 90 3.00 -19.23 -2.28
C LYS A 90 1.96 -18.32 -1.66
N HIS A 91 2.21 -17.92 -0.42
CA HIS A 91 1.44 -16.88 0.26
C HIS A 91 1.91 -15.48 -0.16
N ILE A 92 1.00 -14.52 -0.14
CA ILE A 92 1.34 -13.12 -0.41
C ILE A 92 2.25 -12.56 0.68
N LYS A 93 3.24 -11.76 0.28
CA LYS A 93 3.98 -10.89 1.20
C LYS A 93 3.27 -9.54 1.28
N LEU A 94 2.64 -9.26 2.42
CA LEU A 94 1.97 -7.98 2.64
C LEU A 94 3.00 -6.85 2.65
N VAL A 95 2.60 -5.70 2.12
CA VAL A 95 3.40 -4.49 2.06
C VAL A 95 2.63 -3.39 2.77
N ASN A 96 3.28 -2.72 3.72
CA ASN A 96 2.71 -1.54 4.35
C ASN A 96 2.93 -0.35 3.41
N SER A 97 1.95 -0.07 2.53
CA SER A 97 2.06 0.98 1.52
C SER A 97 0.76 1.75 1.39
N SER A 98 0.88 3.07 1.28
CA SER A 98 -0.23 3.97 0.97
C SER A 98 -0.36 4.29 -0.52
N PHE A 99 0.45 3.66 -1.38
CA PHE A 99 0.42 3.86 -2.82
C PHE A 99 -0.86 3.31 -3.47
N ASN A 100 -1.39 4.03 -4.46
CA ASN A 100 -2.56 3.62 -5.21
C ASN A 100 -2.47 3.93 -6.70
N LEU A 101 -3.28 3.21 -7.47
CA LEU A 101 -3.44 3.37 -8.92
C LEU A 101 -4.91 3.73 -9.24
N PRO A 102 -5.15 4.44 -10.36
CA PRO A 102 -6.50 4.57 -10.90
C PRO A 102 -6.99 3.19 -11.35
N GLY A 103 -8.16 2.78 -10.85
CA GLY A 103 -8.83 1.54 -11.19
C GLY A 103 -10.10 1.76 -12.01
N PRO A 104 -10.77 0.66 -12.40
CA PRO A 104 -12.00 0.74 -13.18
C PRO A 104 -13.11 1.47 -12.43
N GLY A 105 -13.83 2.35 -13.13
CA GLY A 105 -14.99 3.08 -12.58
C GLY A 105 -14.63 4.13 -11.52
N LEU A 106 -13.52 4.86 -11.71
CA LEU A 106 -13.02 5.91 -10.78
C LEU A 106 -12.62 5.40 -9.39
N LYS A 107 -12.54 4.08 -9.19
CA LYS A 107 -12.08 3.49 -7.93
C LYS A 107 -10.57 3.52 -7.84
N ALA A 108 -10.03 3.93 -6.70
CA ALA A 108 -8.60 3.76 -6.41
C ALA A 108 -8.29 2.32 -6.00
N LEU A 109 -7.17 1.77 -6.49
CA LEU A 109 -6.65 0.46 -6.12
C LEU A 109 -5.34 0.64 -5.34
N PHE A 110 -5.32 0.21 -4.09
CA PHE A 110 -4.20 0.35 -3.16
C PHE A 110 -3.27 -0.85 -3.23
N LEU A 111 -1.96 -0.61 -3.25
CA LEU A 111 -0.96 -1.66 -3.17
C LEU A 111 -0.95 -2.26 -1.77
N VAL A 112 -1.18 -3.56 -1.66
CA VAL A 112 -1.27 -4.26 -0.36
C VAL A 112 -0.29 -5.40 -0.19
N GLY A 113 0.32 -5.86 -1.27
CA GLY A 113 1.27 -6.96 -1.17
C GLY A 113 1.88 -7.34 -2.50
N LYS A 114 2.79 -8.30 -2.45
CA LYS A 114 3.48 -8.82 -3.62
C LYS A 114 3.85 -10.29 -3.47
N PHE A 115 4.12 -10.93 -4.59
CA PHE A 115 4.68 -12.25 -4.71
C PHE A 115 6.08 -12.15 -5.32
N ASP A 116 7.03 -12.87 -4.75
CA ASP A 116 8.34 -13.10 -5.37
C ASP A 116 8.22 -14.29 -6.33
N LEU A 117 8.47 -14.04 -7.61
CA LEU A 117 8.36 -15.00 -8.70
C LEU A 117 9.70 -15.64 -9.07
N LYS A 118 10.82 -15.26 -8.42
CA LYS A 118 12.15 -15.84 -8.68
C LYS A 118 12.14 -17.36 -8.53
N ASP A 119 11.56 -17.86 -7.44
CA ASP A 119 11.21 -19.28 -7.34
C ASP A 119 9.83 -19.44 -7.96
N LYS A 120 9.75 -19.88 -9.22
CA LYS A 120 8.48 -20.00 -9.95
C LYS A 120 7.40 -20.63 -9.06
N PRO A 121 6.24 -19.98 -8.89
CA PRO A 121 5.17 -20.57 -8.11
C PRO A 121 4.74 -21.87 -8.78
N GLY A 122 4.43 -22.90 -7.99
CA GLY A 122 4.05 -24.23 -8.53
C GLY A 122 2.83 -24.20 -9.45
N SER A 123 2.10 -23.08 -9.49
CA SER A 123 1.04 -22.79 -10.44
C SER A 123 0.88 -21.28 -10.65
N ALA A 124 0.48 -20.87 -11.85
CA ALA A 124 0.12 -19.49 -12.19
C ALA A 124 -1.33 -19.13 -11.81
N VAL A 125 -1.90 -19.81 -10.81
CA VAL A 125 -3.28 -19.57 -10.34
C VAL A 125 -3.22 -18.73 -9.08
N LEU A 126 -3.72 -17.50 -9.18
CA LEU A 126 -3.97 -16.62 -8.05
C LEU A 126 -5.30 -17.03 -7.40
N LYS A 127 -5.28 -17.30 -6.10
CA LYS A 127 -6.47 -17.56 -5.30
C LYS A 127 -6.73 -16.37 -4.38
N VAL A 128 -7.91 -15.78 -4.50
CA VAL A 128 -8.38 -14.68 -3.65
C VAL A 128 -9.70 -15.13 -2.99
N PRO A 129 -9.65 -15.95 -1.93
CA PRO A 129 -10.84 -16.60 -1.37
C PRO A 129 -11.95 -15.62 -1.00
N GLY A 130 -13.22 -15.97 -1.25
CA GLY A 130 -14.38 -15.13 -0.94
C GLY A 130 -14.59 -13.94 -1.90
N PHE A 131 -13.74 -13.77 -2.92
CA PHE A 131 -13.85 -12.68 -3.88
C PHE A 131 -14.70 -13.05 -5.09
N ARG A 132 -15.79 -12.31 -5.32
CA ARG A 132 -16.76 -12.56 -6.41
C ARG A 132 -17.00 -11.38 -7.35
N LYS A 133 -16.44 -10.19 -7.08
CA LYS A 133 -16.75 -8.96 -7.83
C LYS A 133 -15.55 -8.47 -8.64
N LYS A 134 -15.60 -8.54 -9.97
CA LYS A 134 -14.56 -7.98 -10.85
C LYS A 134 -14.30 -6.49 -10.54
N GLY A 135 -13.03 -6.09 -10.55
CA GLY A 135 -12.61 -4.68 -10.45
C GLY A 135 -12.25 -4.18 -9.05
N ASN A 136 -12.46 -4.99 -8.00
CA ASN A 136 -12.02 -4.69 -6.64
C ASN A 136 -10.63 -5.24 -6.31
N VAL A 137 -10.09 -6.12 -7.16
CA VAL A 137 -8.75 -6.69 -7.02
C VAL A 137 -8.10 -6.68 -8.39
N ALA A 138 -6.83 -6.31 -8.44
CA ALA A 138 -5.99 -6.35 -9.62
C ALA A 138 -4.61 -6.87 -9.24
N ILE A 139 -3.92 -7.46 -10.22
CA ILE A 139 -2.50 -7.73 -10.12
C ILE A 139 -1.75 -6.87 -11.13
N GLY A 140 -0.52 -6.52 -10.82
CA GLY A 140 0.30 -5.69 -11.69
C GLY A 140 1.79 -5.93 -11.56
N TYR A 141 2.54 -5.39 -12.51
CA TYR A 141 3.99 -5.36 -12.49
C TYR A 141 4.50 -3.99 -12.92
N LYS A 142 5.74 -3.69 -12.51
CA LYS A 142 6.49 -2.51 -12.94
C LYS A 142 7.04 -2.79 -14.34
N LYS A 143 6.62 -2.01 -15.34
CA LYS A 143 7.06 -2.15 -16.72
C LYS A 143 8.49 -1.66 -16.93
#